data_AF-A0A5A7PK79-F1
#
_entry.id   AF-A0A5A7PK79-F1
#
_cell.length_a   1.000
_cell.length_b   1.000
_cell.length_c   1.000
_cell.angle_alpha   90.00
_cell.angle_beta   90.00
_cell.angle_gamma   90.00
#
_symmetry.space_group_name_H-M   'P 1'
#
loop_
_entity.id
_entity.type
_entity.pdbx_description
1 polymer ?
#
loop_
_entity_poly.entity_id
_entity_poly.type
_entity_poly.pdbx_seq_one_letter_code
_entity_poly.pdbx_strand_id
1 'polypeptide(L)'
;MSHDFLSSNHVGIDSNAFRSNASAPAGYFSDKPIVAWIDYDSDMNLANITITPSTEPLTPLLSYKIDLSPILHETMFVGFFASTALFASSHFMLGCSFTTIGEALPLDLRSLPSIPWTKN
;
A
#
# COMPACT_ATOMS: atom_id res chain seq x y z
N MET A 1 22.41 20.44 -16.38
CA MET A 1 21.94 19.38 -15.48
C MET A 1 20.49 19.70 -15.15
N SER A 2 19.55 19.06 -15.83
CA SER A 2 18.11 19.24 -15.62
C SER A 2 17.71 18.55 -14.32
N HIS A 3 17.16 19.33 -13.40
CA HIS A 3 16.57 18.84 -12.16
C HIS A 3 15.22 18.19 -12.45
N ASP A 4 15.23 16.89 -12.76
CA ASP A 4 14.02 16.07 -12.79
C ASP A 4 13.68 15.66 -11.35
N PHE A 5 13.05 16.55 -10.59
CA PHE A 5 12.32 16.19 -9.35
C PHE A 5 10.93 15.59 -9.69
N LEU A 6 10.87 14.70 -10.68
CA LEU A 6 9.77 13.74 -10.76
C LEU A 6 10.02 12.77 -9.60
N SER A 7 9.22 12.84 -8.54
CA SER A 7 9.50 12.04 -7.35
C SER A 7 9.59 10.55 -7.72
N SER A 8 10.56 9.85 -7.15
CA SER A 8 10.70 8.39 -7.23
C SER A 8 9.64 7.68 -6.37
N ASN A 9 8.53 8.34 -6.02
CA ASN A 9 7.47 7.76 -5.20
C ASN A 9 6.73 6.71 -6.01
N HIS A 10 6.71 5.48 -5.53
CA HIS A 10 6.11 4.36 -6.21
C HIS A 10 5.43 3.43 -5.21
N VAL A 11 4.52 2.62 -5.72
CA VAL A 11 4.02 1.41 -5.07
C VAL A 11 4.74 0.24 -5.72
N GLY A 12 5.24 -0.69 -4.89
CA GLY A 12 5.98 -1.87 -5.35
C GLY A 12 5.42 -3.15 -4.73
N ILE A 13 5.56 -4.26 -5.46
CA ILE A 13 5.32 -5.62 -4.96
C ILE A 13 6.68 -6.30 -4.86
N ASP A 14 7.10 -6.61 -3.64
CA ASP A 14 8.41 -7.16 -3.32
C ASP A 14 8.28 -8.62 -2.84
N SER A 15 9.11 -9.52 -3.38
CA SER A 15 9.19 -10.91 -2.91
C SER A 15 10.61 -11.26 -2.49
N ASN A 16 10.87 -11.35 -1.18
CA ASN A 16 12.18 -11.73 -0.59
C ASN A 16 13.39 -10.90 -1.04
N ALA A 17 13.16 -9.71 -1.63
CA ALA A 17 14.20 -8.83 -2.13
C ALA A 17 13.72 -7.36 -2.12
N PHE A 18 14.66 -6.42 -1.98
CA PHE A 18 14.37 -4.97 -2.01
C PHE A 18 14.03 -4.43 -3.40
N ARG A 19 14.26 -5.23 -4.45
CA ARG A 19 13.93 -4.84 -5.83
C ARG A 19 12.55 -5.40 -6.15
N SER A 20 11.58 -4.51 -6.35
CA SER A 20 10.21 -4.90 -6.67
C SER A 20 10.12 -5.73 -7.95
N ASN A 21 9.25 -6.73 -7.91
CA ASN A 21 8.87 -7.54 -9.05
C ASN A 21 8.05 -6.73 -10.05
N ALA A 22 7.21 -5.83 -9.53
CA ALA A 22 6.48 -4.83 -10.30
C ALA A 22 6.32 -3.54 -9.49
N SER A 23 6.26 -2.41 -10.17
CA SER A 23 6.02 -1.11 -9.54
C SER A 23 5.24 -0.19 -10.46
N ALA A 24 4.54 0.77 -9.84
CA ALA A 24 3.84 1.85 -10.52
C ALA A 24 4.10 3.17 -9.78
N PRO A 25 4.18 4.31 -10.49
CA PRO A 25 4.25 5.62 -9.84
C PRO A 25 3.07 5.80 -8.90
N ALA A 26 3.31 6.24 -7.66
CA ALA A 26 2.24 6.42 -6.69
C ALA A 26 1.27 7.54 -7.12
N GLY A 27 1.77 8.55 -7.84
CA GLY A 27 0.95 9.57 -8.51
C GLY A 27 0.23 10.57 -7.59
N TYR A 28 0.29 10.40 -6.27
CA TYR A 28 -0.36 11.27 -5.30
C TYR A 28 0.63 12.03 -4.41
N PHE A 29 0.39 13.33 -4.26
CA PHE A 29 1.09 14.22 -3.34
C PHE A 29 0.03 15.03 -2.59
N SER A 30 -0.33 14.62 -1.39
CA SER A 30 -1.34 15.34 -0.60
C SER A 30 -1.16 15.09 0.90
N ASP A 31 -1.56 16.06 1.71
CA ASP A 31 -1.66 15.94 3.17
C ASP A 31 -2.92 15.18 3.63
N LYS A 32 -3.67 14.59 2.69
CA LYS A 32 -4.85 13.78 2.98
C LYS A 32 -4.44 12.35 3.29
N PRO A 33 -5.17 11.66 4.18
CA PRO A 33 -5.03 10.21 4.33
C PRO A 33 -5.15 9.50 2.99
N ILE A 34 -4.24 8.56 2.74
CA ILE A 34 -4.27 7.67 1.58
C ILE A 34 -4.85 6.35 2.06
N VAL A 35 -5.81 5.83 1.31
CA VAL A 35 -6.36 4.49 1.52
C VAL A 35 -5.68 3.55 0.52
N ALA A 36 -5.31 2.36 1.01
CA ALA A 36 -4.72 1.30 0.21
C ALA A 36 -5.62 0.07 0.25
N TRP A 37 -5.95 -0.46 -0.93
CA TRP A 37 -6.60 -1.75 -1.11
C TRP A 37 -5.58 -2.72 -1.70
N ILE A 38 -5.52 -3.90 -1.10
CA ILE A 38 -4.56 -4.95 -1.43
C ILE A 38 -5.35 -6.24 -1.50
N ASP A 39 -5.62 -6.69 -2.71
CA ASP A 39 -6.39 -7.91 -2.96
C ASP A 39 -5.51 -8.93 -3.68
N TYR A 40 -5.66 -10.19 -3.27
CA TYR A 40 -5.01 -11.32 -3.92
C TYR A 40 -6.05 -12.35 -4.33
N ASP A 41 -6.14 -12.59 -5.63
CA ASP A 41 -6.94 -13.68 -6.20
C ASP A 41 -6.05 -14.93 -6.33
N SER A 42 -6.34 -15.96 -5.53
CA SER A 42 -5.58 -17.21 -5.52
C SER A 42 -5.83 -18.10 -6.74
N ASP A 43 -6.98 -17.97 -7.39
CA ASP A 43 -7.30 -18.77 -8.58
C ASP A 43 -6.53 -18.24 -9.80
N MET A 44 -6.34 -16.91 -9.84
CA MET A 44 -5.60 -16.23 -10.90
C MET A 44 -4.12 -15.95 -10.56
N ASN A 45 -3.71 -16.17 -9.31
CA ASN A 45 -2.42 -15.75 -8.76
C ASN A 45 -2.15 -14.27 -9.04
N LEU A 46 -3.14 -13.42 -8.77
CA LEU A 46 -3.13 -12.02 -9.16
C LEU A 46 -3.23 -11.11 -7.94
N ALA A 47 -2.18 -10.32 -7.71
CA ALA A 47 -2.19 -9.24 -6.73
C ALA A 47 -2.64 -7.93 -7.40
N ASN A 48 -3.65 -7.28 -6.83
CA ASN A 48 -4.14 -5.97 -7.24
C ASN A 48 -3.93 -4.98 -6.10
N ILE A 49 -3.29 -3.85 -6.42
CA ILE A 49 -2.99 -2.79 -5.48
C ILE A 49 -3.62 -1.51 -6.00
N THR A 50 -4.38 -0.87 -5.13
CA THR A 50 -5.00 0.42 -5.38
C THR A 50 -4.65 1.35 -4.24
N ILE A 51 -4.17 2.55 -4.57
CA ILE A 51 -4.05 3.63 -3.59
C ILE A 51 -4.79 4.86 -4.11
N THR A 52 -5.49 5.55 -3.22
CA THR A 52 -6.15 6.82 -3.54
C THR A 52 -6.47 7.59 -2.25
N PRO A 53 -6.43 8.94 -2.27
CA PRO A 53 -6.95 9.77 -1.17
C PRO A 53 -8.48 9.89 -1.18
N SER A 54 -9.18 9.11 -2.01
CA SER A 54 -10.63 9.20 -2.24
C SER A 54 -11.26 7.80 -2.32
N THR A 55 -12.38 7.66 -3.02
CA THR A 55 -13.05 6.38 -3.27
C THR A 55 -12.22 5.49 -4.17
N GLU A 56 -12.27 4.18 -3.91
CA GLU A 56 -11.60 3.16 -4.69
C GLU A 56 -11.94 3.28 -6.19
N PRO A 57 -10.95 3.44 -7.09
CA PRO A 57 -11.17 3.37 -8.53
C PRO A 57 -11.49 1.94 -9.00
N LEU A 58 -12.22 1.85 -10.11
CA LEU A 58 -12.53 0.58 -10.79
C LEU A 58 -11.28 -0.14 -11.32
N THR A 59 -10.21 0.59 -11.59
CA THR A 59 -8.97 0.04 -12.14
C THR A 59 -7.87 0.15 -11.08
N PRO A 60 -7.22 -0.95 -10.72
CA PRO A 60 -6.12 -0.92 -9.77
C PRO A 60 -4.94 -0.12 -10.32
N LEU A 61 -4.17 0.47 -9.42
CA LEU A 61 -2.94 1.17 -9.78
C LEU A 61 -1.89 0.18 -10.31
N LEU A 62 -1.80 -1.00 -9.69
CA LEU A 62 -0.82 -2.02 -10.02
C LEU A 62 -1.47 -3.41 -9.93
N SER A 63 -1.39 -4.17 -11.02
CA SER A 63 -1.77 -5.58 -11.09
C SER A 63 -0.56 -6.42 -11.44
N TYR A 64 -0.30 -7.49 -10.68
CA TYR A 64 0.86 -8.34 -10.91
C TYR A 64 0.54 -9.81 -10.65
N LYS A 65 0.91 -10.67 -11.60
CA LYS A 65 0.78 -12.12 -11.44
C LYS A 65 1.95 -12.65 -10.62
N ILE A 66 1.64 -13.20 -9.45
CA ILE A 66 2.62 -13.79 -8.54
C ILE A 66 2.01 -15.01 -7.86
N ASP A 67 2.70 -16.14 -7.94
CA ASP A 67 2.33 -17.32 -7.17
C ASP A 67 2.91 -17.18 -5.76
N LEU A 68 2.03 -17.04 -4.76
CA LEU A 68 2.43 -16.92 -3.36
C LEU A 68 2.72 -18.27 -2.69
N SER A 69 2.33 -19.40 -3.31
CA SER A 69 2.53 -20.75 -2.75
C SER A 69 3.98 -21.09 -2.41
N PRO A 70 5.00 -20.75 -3.24
CA PRO A 70 6.40 -20.99 -2.87
C PRO A 70 6.98 -19.93 -1.92
N ILE A 71 6.25 -18.84 -1.64
CA ILE A 71 6.72 -17.69 -0.85
C ILE A 71 6.20 -17.76 0.58
N LEU A 72 4.92 -18.07 0.75
CA LEU A 72 4.25 -18.10 2.04
C LEU A 72 4.35 -19.48 2.68
N HIS A 73 4.60 -19.50 3.98
CA HIS A 73 4.48 -20.70 4.79
C HIS A 73 3.05 -20.89 5.30
N GLU A 74 2.76 -22.07 5.85
CA GLU A 74 1.45 -22.41 6.44
C GLU A 74 0.97 -21.38 7.47
N THR A 75 1.90 -20.77 8.21
CA THR A 75 1.61 -19.68 9.15
C THR A 75 2.58 -18.53 8.92
N MET A 76 2.03 -17.33 8.77
CA MET A 76 2.77 -16.09 8.55
C MET A 76 2.12 -14.97 9.37
N PHE A 77 2.88 -13.90 9.62
CA PHE A 77 2.36 -12.69 10.25
C PHE A 77 2.12 -11.62 9.19
N VAL A 78 0.98 -10.94 9.29
CA VAL A 78 0.67 -9.74 8.51
C VAL A 78 0.82 -8.51 9.39
N GLY A 79 1.36 -7.44 8.83
CA GLY A 79 1.56 -6.20 9.56
C GLY A 79 2.09 -5.10 8.67
N PHE A 80 2.37 -3.97 9.30
CA PHE A 80 2.84 -2.77 8.64
C PHE A 80 4.17 -2.36 9.24
N PHE A 81 5.05 -1.85 8.39
CA PHE A 81 6.33 -1.33 8.78
C PHE A 81 6.61 -0.04 8.02
N ALA A 82 7.32 0.87 8.67
CA ALA A 82 7.79 2.10 8.05
C ALA A 82 9.17 2.43 8.62
N SER A 83 9.99 3.08 7.82
CA SER A 83 11.30 3.57 8.22
C SER A 83 11.48 4.99 7.73
N THR A 84 12.21 5.79 8.51
CA THR A 84 12.64 7.12 8.12
C THR A 84 14.09 7.04 7.63
N ALA A 85 14.39 7.77 6.57
CA ALA A 85 15.76 7.89 6.05
C ALA A 85 16.40 9.18 6.62
N LEU A 86 17.27 9.83 5.83
CA LEU A 86 17.97 11.06 6.22
C LEU A 86 17.03 12.21 6.63
N PHE A 87 15.79 12.22 6.12
CA PHE A 87 14.78 13.23 6.43
C PHE A 87 13.72 12.65 7.36
N ALA A 88 13.30 13.46 8.33
CA ALA A 88 12.21 13.11 9.23
C ALA A 88 10.90 12.97 8.44
N SER A 89 10.24 11.83 8.61
CA SER A 89 8.91 11.54 8.08
C SER A 89 8.07 10.91 9.19
N SER A 90 6.78 11.19 9.21
CA SER A 90 5.84 10.57 10.14
C SER A 90 4.93 9.64 9.37
N HIS A 91 4.78 8.42 9.87
CA HIS A 91 3.96 7.37 9.25
C HIS A 91 2.86 6.98 10.22
N PHE A 92 1.61 7.30 9.88
CA PHE A 92 0.44 7.03 10.72
C PHE A 92 -0.48 6.05 10.02
N MET A 93 -0.87 5.00 10.75
CA MET A 93 -1.94 4.10 10.33
C MET A 93 -3.20 4.51 11.10
N LEU A 94 -4.21 4.95 10.36
CA LEU A 94 -5.47 5.40 10.96
C LEU A 94 -6.46 4.25 11.17
N GLY A 95 -6.35 3.19 10.37
CA GLY A 95 -7.16 1.99 10.48
C GLY A 95 -6.68 0.91 9.51
N CYS A 96 -7.08 -0.32 9.77
CA CYS A 96 -6.83 -1.48 8.91
C CYS A 96 -8.01 -2.44 9.07
N SER A 97 -8.44 -3.03 7.95
CA SER A 97 -9.33 -4.17 7.92
C SER A 97 -8.68 -5.25 7.08
N PHE A 98 -8.71 -6.49 7.54
CA PHE A 98 -7.98 -7.59 6.94
C PHE A 98 -8.78 -8.88 7.05
N THR A 99 -8.80 -9.64 5.96
CA THR A 99 -9.25 -11.03 5.93
C THR A 99 -8.37 -11.82 4.96
N THR A 100 -8.24 -13.12 5.20
CA THR A 100 -7.67 -14.07 4.24
C THR A 100 -8.74 -14.84 3.47
N ILE A 101 -10.01 -14.69 3.86
CA ILE A 101 -11.14 -15.41 3.29
C ILE A 101 -12.25 -14.39 2.98
N GLY A 102 -12.65 -14.32 1.71
CA GLY A 102 -13.68 -13.39 1.26
C GLY A 102 -13.23 -11.93 1.31
N GLU A 103 -14.18 -11.02 1.50
CA GLU A 103 -13.95 -9.58 1.51
C GLU A 103 -13.74 -9.06 2.94
N ALA A 104 -12.77 -8.17 3.12
CA ALA A 104 -12.54 -7.51 4.40
C ALA A 104 -13.70 -6.54 4.71
N LEU A 105 -14.02 -6.35 6.00
CA LEU A 105 -15.05 -5.39 6.38
C LEU A 105 -14.65 -3.98 5.92
N PRO A 106 -15.52 -3.21 5.25
CA PRO A 106 -15.18 -1.85 4.83
C PRO A 106 -14.79 -0.97 6.02
N LEU A 107 -13.70 -0.22 5.87
CA LEU A 107 -13.31 0.80 6.85
C LEU A 107 -14.22 2.03 6.70
N ASP A 108 -14.88 2.44 7.78
CA ASP A 108 -15.57 3.73 7.81
C ASP A 108 -14.54 4.87 7.92
N LEU A 109 -14.17 5.42 6.76
CA LEU A 109 -13.19 6.51 6.63
C LEU A 109 -13.57 7.76 7.44
N ARG A 110 -14.86 7.96 7.77
CA ARG A 110 -15.33 9.12 8.54
C ARG A 110 -15.11 8.94 10.04
N SER A 111 -15.00 7.70 10.49
CA SER A 111 -14.76 7.34 11.90
C SER A 111 -13.26 7.29 12.26
N LEU A 112 -12.38 7.38 11.27
CA LEU A 112 -10.93 7.31 11.48
C LEU A 112 -10.43 8.49 12.33
N PRO A 113 -9.45 8.26 13.21
CA PRO A 113 -8.86 9.32 14.01
C PRO A 113 -8.18 10.36 13.12
N SER A 114 -8.16 11.61 13.58
CA SER A 114 -7.37 12.66 12.92
C SER A 114 -5.88 12.44 13.13
N ILE A 115 -5.08 12.79 12.13
CA ILE A 115 -3.62 12.76 12.25
C ILE A 115 -3.21 13.73 13.37
N PRO A 116 -2.41 13.30 14.36
CA PRO A 116 -1.94 14.19 15.41
C PRO A 116 -1.07 15.29 14.78
N TRP A 117 -1.50 16.54 14.89
CA TRP A 117 -0.74 17.68 14.38
C TRP A 117 0.54 17.84 15.20
N THR A 118 1.70 17.61 14.61
CA THR A 118 2.97 18.05 15.16
C THR A 118 3.11 19.55 14.93
N LYS A 119 2.91 20.36 15.98
CA LYS A 119 3.43 21.73 16.00
C LYS A 119 4.96 21.62 15.93
N ASN A 120 5.55 22.10 14.83
CA ASN A 120 6.93 22.59 14.84
C ASN A 120 6.93 24.04 15.30
#